data_AF-G2ZWE2-F1
#
_entry.id   AF-G2ZWE2-F1
#
_cell.length_a   1.000
_cell.length_b   1.000
_cell.length_c   1.000
_cell.angle_alpha   90.00
_cell.angle_beta   90.00
_cell.angle_gamma   90.00
#
_symmetry.space_group_name_H-M   'P 1'
#
loop_
_entity.id
_entity.type
_entity.pdbx_description
1 polymer ?
#
loop_
_entity_poly.entity_id
_entity_poly.type
_entity_poly.pdbx_seq_one_letter_code
_entity_poly.pdbx_strand_id
1 'polypeptide(L)' 'MARQARAGAALTRARLIEAAIEVFSERGIRAATPEDVAARAGVTRGAVYGHVSGKPVLVAAIIGGLRRPLE' A
#
# COMPACT_ATOMS: atom_id res chain seq x y z
N MET A 1 20.35 12.31 9.54
CA MET A 1 20.03 11.53 8.32
C MET A 1 19.04 10.37 8.55
N ALA A 2 19.19 9.51 9.57
CA ALA A 2 18.32 8.32 9.74
C ALA A 2 16.83 8.57 10.10
N ARG A 3 16.49 9.73 10.68
CA ARG A 3 15.10 10.07 11.06
C ARG A 3 14.25 10.47 9.86
N GLN A 4 14.84 11.18 8.90
CA GLN A 4 14.21 11.62 7.65
C GLN A 4 13.84 10.42 6.76
N ALA A 5 14.74 9.44 6.66
CA ALA A 5 14.51 8.22 5.88
C ALA A 5 13.36 7.37 6.43
N ARG A 6 13.23 7.24 7.77
CA ARG A 6 12.10 6.53 8.40
C ARG A 6 10.77 7.26 8.21
N ALA A 7 10.77 8.60 8.30
CA ALA A 7 9.57 9.40 8.04
C ALA A 7 9.14 9.30 6.56
N GLY A 8 10.09 9.32 5.62
CA GLY A 8 9.81 9.09 4.20
C GLY A 8 9.26 7.69 3.94
N ALA A 9 9.82 6.64 4.55
CA ALA A 9 9.33 5.28 4.41
C ALA A 9 7.91 5.08 4.97
N ALA A 10 7.59 5.73 6.09
CA ALA A 10 6.25 5.70 6.67
C ALA A 10 5.22 6.42 5.77
N LEU A 11 5.59 7.55 5.17
CA LEU A 11 4.75 8.29 4.23
C LEU A 11 4.49 7.47 2.95
N THR A 12 5.50 6.78 2.43
CA THR A 12 5.35 5.86 1.29
C THR A 12 4.40 4.72 1.61
N ARG A 13 4.49 4.15 2.82
CA ARG A 13 3.60 3.07 3.25
C ARG A 13 2.13 3.51 3.34
N ALA A 14 1.86 4.71 3.86
CA ALA A 14 0.49 5.23 3.94
C ALA A 14 -0.14 5.39 2.54
N ARG A 15 0.60 6.01 1.62
CA ARG A 15 0.17 6.19 0.21
C ARG A 15 -0.08 4.87 -0.48
N LEU A 16 0.75 3.86 -0.23
CA LEU A 16 0.56 2.52 -0.79
C LEU A 16 -0.70 1.83 -0.28
N ILE A 17 -1.08 2.06 0.98
CA ILE A 17 -2.30 1.48 1.57
C ILE A 17 -3.54 2.17 0.97
N GLU A 18 -3.55 3.49 0.89
CA GLU A 18 -4.66 4.24 0.26
C GLU A 18 -4.84 3.84 -1.20
N ALA A 19 -3.76 3.85 -1.98
CA ALA A 19 -3.78 3.40 -3.37
C ALA A 19 -4.28 1.96 -3.52
N ALA A 20 -3.91 1.06 -2.60
CA ALA A 20 -4.37 -0.31 -2.63
C ALA A 20 -5.87 -0.44 -2.30
N ILE A 21 -6.38 0.34 -1.35
CA ILE A 21 -7.81 0.38 -1.03
C ILE A 21 -8.61 0.82 -2.26
N GLU A 22 -8.18 1.88 -2.94
CA GLU A 22 -8.85 2.38 -4.15
C GLU A 22 -8.83 1.34 -5.27
N VAL A 23 -7.65 0.80 -5.60
CA VAL A 23 -7.50 -0.21 -6.65
C VAL A 23 -8.32 -1.47 -6.35
N PHE A 24 -8.34 -1.92 -5.10
CA PHE A 24 -9.14 -3.09 -4.69
C PHE A 24 -10.64 -2.81 -4.74
N SER A 25 -11.07 -1.58 -4.44
CA SER A 25 -12.48 -1.17 -4.51
C SER A 25 -12.96 -1.06 -5.94
N GLU A 26 -12.13 -0.56 -6.86
CA GLU A 26 -12.50 -0.37 -8.27
C GLU A 26 -12.49 -1.68 -9.08
N ARG A 27 -11.50 -2.54 -8.85
CA ARG A 27 -11.26 -3.73 -9.70
C ARG A 27 -11.60 -5.05 -9.03
N GLY A 28 -11.79 -5.04 -7.71
CA GLY A 28 -11.85 -6.23 -6.88
C GLY A 28 -10.48 -6.83 -6.58
N ILE A 29 -10.35 -7.44 -5.40
CA ILE A 29 -9.08 -7.99 -4.88
C ILE A 29 -8.44 -9.01 -5.85
N ARG A 30 -9.24 -9.81 -6.57
CA ARG A 30 -8.71 -10.82 -7.48
C ARG A 30 -8.01 -10.21 -8.70
N ALA A 31 -8.61 -9.20 -9.32
CA ALA A 31 -8.09 -8.58 -10.55
C ALA A 31 -6.98 -7.55 -10.29
N ALA A 32 -6.90 -7.00 -9.08
CA ALA A 32 -5.86 -6.07 -8.70
C ALA A 32 -4.46 -6.74 -8.62
N THR A 33 -3.45 -5.96 -9.01
CA THR A 33 -2.04 -6.32 -9.00
C THR A 33 -1.21 -5.29 -8.21
N PRO A 34 -0.03 -5.67 -7.70
CA PRO A 34 0.91 -4.72 -7.10
C PRO A 34 1.31 -3.57 -8.03
N GLU A 35 1.34 -3.80 -9.34
CA GLU A 35 1.65 -2.82 -10.36
C GLU A 35 0.57 -1.73 -10.46
N ASP A 36 -0.71 -2.10 -10.34
CA ASP A 36 -1.81 -1.14 -10.31
C ASP A 36 -1.70 -0.21 -9.09
N VAL A 37 -1.34 -0.79 -7.93
CA VAL A 37 -1.12 -0.04 -6.71
C VAL A 37 0.10 0.88 -6.83
N ALA A 38 1.18 0.41 -7.45
CA ALA A 38 2.37 1.21 -7.73
C ALA A 38 2.03 2.43 -8.60
N ALA A 39 1.29 2.18 -9.69
CA ALA A 39 0.86 3.21 -10.63
C ALA A 39 -0.04 4.24 -9.94
N ARG A 40 -1.01 3.79 -9.13
CA ARG A 40 -1.90 4.67 -8.37
C ARG A 40 -1.17 5.49 -7.31
N ALA A 41 -0.22 4.88 -6.59
CA ALA A 41 0.55 5.56 -5.55
C ALA A 41 1.64 6.49 -6.10
N GLY A 42 1.88 6.51 -7.42
CA GLY A 42 2.92 7.32 -8.05
C GLY A 42 4.34 6.90 -7.66
N VAL A 43 4.56 5.61 -7.37
CA VAL A 43 5.86 5.08 -6.95
C VAL A 43 6.42 4.06 -7.94
N THR A 44 7.71 3.76 -7.83
CA THR A 44 8.33 2.72 -8.65
C THR A 44 7.93 1.33 -8.16
N ARG A 45 7.94 0.33 -9.06
CA ARG A 45 7.71 -1.07 -8.68
C ARG A 45 8.67 -1.53 -7.57
N GLY A 46 9.94 -1.13 -7.64
CA GLY A 46 10.94 -1.44 -6.62
C GLY A 46 10.57 -0.93 -5.23
N ALA A 47 9.95 0.26 -5.14
CA ALA A 47 9.43 0.79 -3.88
C ALA A 47 8.27 -0.06 -3.33
N VAL A 48 7.38 -0.56 -4.22
CA VAL A 48 6.30 -1.47 -3.82
C VAL A 48 6.85 -2.78 -3.28
N TYR A 49 7.73 -3.46 -4.03
CA TYR A 49 8.33 -4.72 -3.59
C TYR A 49 9.19 -4.59 -2.31
N GLY A 50 9.76 -3.40 -2.06
CA GLY A 50 10.46 -3.10 -0.81
C GLY A 50 9.54 -2.86 0.41
N HIS A 51 8.26 -2.56 0.19
CA HIS A 51 7.29 -2.26 1.26
C HIS A 51 6.22 -3.33 1.46
N VAL A 52 5.85 -4.04 0.39
CA VAL A 52 4.81 -5.07 0.40
C VAL A 52 5.26 -6.26 -0.43
N SER A 53 5.40 -7.41 0.21
CA SER A 53 5.83 -8.67 -0.43
C SER A 53 4.68 -9.30 -1.25
N GLY A 54 3.98 -8.49 -2.04
CA GLY A 54 2.87 -8.90 -2.89
C GLY A 54 1.48 -8.64 -2.29
N LYS A 55 0.46 -9.04 -3.07
CA LYS A 55 -0.95 -8.78 -2.80
C LYS A 55 -1.46 -9.28 -1.43
N PRO A 56 -1.10 -10.49 -0.94
CA PRO A 56 -1.56 -10.94 0.37
C PRO A 56 -1.11 -10.02 1.52
N VAL A 57 0.11 -9.48 1.43
CA VAL A 57 0.65 -8.55 2.43
C VAL A 57 -0.07 -7.21 2.38
N LEU A 58 -0.43 -6.71 1.19
CA LEU A 58 -1.26 -5.51 1.04
C LEU A 58 -2.65 -5.71 1.68
N VAL A 59 -3.30 -6.84 1.39
CA VAL A 59 -4.61 -7.17 1.97
C VAL A 59 -4.52 -7.26 3.49
N ALA A 60 -3.50 -7.95 4.02
CA ALA A 60 -3.29 -8.05 5.47
C ALA A 60 -3.00 -6.69 6.12
N ALA A 61 -2.22 -5.82 5.46
CA ALA A 61 -1.93 -4.47 5.95
C ALA A 61 -3.18 -3.59 5.97
N ILE A 62 -4.06 -3.70 4.98
CA ILE A 62 -5.34 -3.00 4.92
C ILE A 62 -6.27 -3.51 6.04
N ILE A 63 -6.44 -4.82 6.20
CA ILE A 63 -7.28 -5.40 7.27
C ILE A 63 -6.74 -5.03 8.66
N GLY A 64 -5.42 -5.09 8.85
CA GLY A 64 -4.79 -4.66 10.10
C GLY A 64 -4.98 -3.17 10.40
N GLY A 65 -5.07 -2.33 9.37
CA GLY A 65 -5.38 -0.90 9.49
C GLY A 65 -6.87 -0.62 9.73
N LEU A 66 -7.77 -1.38 9.08
CA LEU A 66 -9.23 -1.35 9.27
C LEU A 66 -9.66 -1.78 10.68
N ARG A 67 -8.77 -2.42 11.44
CA ARG A 67 -8.99 -2.72 12.87
C ARG A 67 -8.94 -1.49 13.78
N ARG A 68 -8.65 -0.29 13.25
CA ARG A 68 -8.87 0.98 13.95
C ARG A 68 -10.32 1.41 13.70
N PRO A 69 -11.11 1.66 14.76
CA PRO A 69 -12.56 1.74 14.68
C PRO A 69 -13.01 2.82 13.70
N LEU A 70 -14.02 2.48 12.91
CA LEU A 70 -14.88 3.44 12.24
C LEU A 70 -15.64 4.16 13.37
N GLU A 71 -15.33 5.43 13.60
CA GLU A 71 -16.18 6.33 14.39
C GLU A 71 -17.31 6.87 13.51
#